data_AF-A0AA41URH4-F1
#
_entry.id   AF-A0AA41URH4-F1
#
_cell.length_a   1.000
_cell.length_b   1.000
_cell.length_c   1.000
_cell.angle_alpha   90.00
_cell.angle_beta   90.00
_cell.angle_gamma   90.00
#
_symmetry.space_group_name_H-M   'P 1'
#
loop_
_entity.id
_entity.type
_entity.pdbx_description
1 polymer ?
#
loop_
_entity_poly.entity_id
_entity_poly.type
_entity_poly.pdbx_seq_one_letter_code
_entity_poly.pdbx_strand_id
1 'polypeptide(L)'
;MFRDAHNYQQYFSGRPDKETYNLLHQLRTHPRGGAVIGAAKGEAVFDGFLARHGKLKHTGGAVCPLRLAGRHCRGMRCVCNMDPLLAVFDHRELWIADGRAAIFTAHPYQLPGDQAAALFLFCRRHGLEAMISTDSWYFHGQTLLIEITPANRQGAV
;
A
#
# COMPACT_ATOMS: atom_id res chain seq x y z
N MET A 1 -18.95 -21.88 3.18
CA MET A 1 -17.97 -22.94 3.46
C MET A 1 -16.70 -22.59 2.68
N PHE A 2 -15.76 -21.85 3.30
CA PHE A 2 -14.56 -21.36 2.60
C PHE A 2 -13.49 -22.47 2.57
N ARG A 3 -13.30 -23.07 1.39
CA ARG A 3 -12.23 -24.02 1.10
C ARG A 3 -11.03 -23.25 0.54
N ASP A 4 -10.22 -22.67 1.42
CA ASP A 4 -8.85 -22.26 1.08
C ASP A 4 -7.90 -22.86 2.12
N ALA A 5 -7.33 -24.01 1.78
CA ALA A 5 -6.35 -24.74 2.60
C ALA A 5 -4.96 -24.80 1.93
N HIS A 6 -4.77 -24.14 0.78
CA HIS A 6 -3.53 -24.23 0.01
C HIS A 6 -3.02 -22.84 -0.32
N ASN A 7 -2.34 -22.17 0.62
CA ASN A 7 -1.29 -21.19 0.26
C ASN A 7 -0.43 -20.65 1.43
N TYR A 8 -0.30 -21.35 2.55
CA TYR A 8 0.61 -20.87 3.62
C TYR A 8 2.08 -21.26 3.40
N GLN A 9 2.36 -22.25 2.55
CA GLN A 9 3.74 -22.71 2.28
C GLN A 9 4.59 -21.69 1.50
N GLN A 10 3.99 -20.74 0.79
CA GLN A 10 4.75 -19.75 0.02
C GLN A 10 5.35 -18.61 0.86
N TYR A 11 4.95 -18.49 2.14
CA TYR A 11 5.35 -17.37 3.00
C TYR A 11 6.42 -17.72 4.03
N PHE A 12 6.72 -19.01 4.19
CA PHE A 12 7.84 -19.48 4.98
C PHE A 12 8.84 -20.06 4.00
N SER A 13 10.09 -19.60 4.05
CA SER A 13 11.22 -20.24 3.35
C SER A 13 11.55 -21.58 4.03
N GLY A 14 10.59 -22.52 4.03
CA GLY A 14 10.67 -23.80 4.72
C GLY A 14 9.30 -24.31 5.20
N ARG A 15 9.21 -25.60 5.50
CA ARG A 15 8.05 -26.13 6.24
C ARG A 15 8.10 -25.56 7.66
N PRO A 16 7.03 -24.93 8.17
CA PRO A 16 7.00 -24.53 9.57
C PRO A 16 7.19 -25.76 10.45
N ASP A 17 7.91 -25.60 11.56
CA ASP A 17 8.00 -26.65 12.56
C ASP A 17 6.62 -26.97 13.16
N LYS A 18 6.54 -28.08 13.89
CA LYS A 18 5.28 -28.58 14.47
C LYS A 18 4.65 -27.58 15.45
N GLU A 19 5.45 -26.84 16.19
CA GLU A 19 4.97 -25.87 17.18
C GLU A 19 4.37 -24.65 16.49
N THR A 20 5.08 -24.09 15.51
CA THR A 20 4.61 -23.02 14.64
C THR A 20 3.31 -23.41 13.91
N TYR A 21 3.23 -24.63 13.39
CA TYR A 21 2.01 -25.13 12.76
C TYR A 21 0.82 -25.18 13.73
N ASN A 22 1.03 -25.70 14.94
CA ASN A 22 -0.02 -25.80 15.95
C ASN A 22 -0.52 -24.42 16.39
N LEU A 23 0.38 -23.44 16.56
CA LEU A 23 0.02 -22.08 16.92
C LEU A 23 -0.84 -21.42 15.82
N LEU A 24 -0.42 -21.54 14.55
CA LEU A 24 -1.19 -21.03 13.41
C LEU A 24 -2.58 -21.68 13.32
N HIS A 25 -2.67 -22.99 13.58
CA HIS A 25 -3.94 -23.70 13.61
C HIS A 25 -4.84 -23.21 14.75
N GLN A 26 -4.31 -23.02 15.96
CA GLN A 26 -5.06 -22.49 17.10
C GLN A 26 -5.59 -21.08 16.81
N LEU A 27 -4.75 -20.20 16.26
CA LEU A 27 -5.15 -18.86 15.84
C LEU A 27 -6.26 -18.92 14.79
N ARG A 28 -6.19 -19.81 13.79
CA ARG A 28 -7.24 -19.94 12.78
C ARG A 28 -8.60 -20.27 13.37
N THR A 29 -8.64 -21.10 14.42
CA THR A 29 -9.89 -21.49 15.10
C THR A 29 -10.36 -20.45 16.13
N HIS A 30 -9.50 -19.50 16.50
CA HIS A 30 -9.83 -18.48 17.47
C HIS A 30 -10.66 -17.35 16.81
N PRO A 31 -11.73 -16.83 17.45
CA PRO A 31 -12.59 -15.78 16.87
C PRO A 31 -11.84 -14.52 16.40
N ARG A 32 -10.67 -14.25 16.99
CA ARG A 32 -9.80 -13.12 16.62
C ARG A 32 -8.54 -13.51 15.86
N GLY A 33 -8.21 -14.79 15.71
CA GLY A 33 -6.90 -15.13 15.19
C GLY A 33 -6.74 -14.84 13.70
N GLY A 34 -7.84 -14.72 12.94
CA GLY A 34 -7.80 -14.14 11.59
C GLY A 34 -7.27 -12.70 11.59
N ALA A 35 -7.67 -11.86 12.56
CA ALA A 35 -7.19 -10.49 12.69
C ALA A 35 -5.71 -10.44 13.09
N VAL A 36 -5.27 -11.32 14.00
CA VAL A 36 -3.86 -11.43 14.42
C VAL A 36 -2.97 -11.84 13.24
N ILE A 37 -3.37 -12.86 12.48
CA ILE A 37 -2.65 -13.31 11.29
C ILE A 37 -2.62 -12.19 10.23
N GLY A 38 -3.74 -11.50 10.02
CA GLY A 38 -3.82 -10.36 9.11
C GLY A 38 -2.87 -9.23 9.48
N ALA A 39 -2.79 -8.88 10.76
CA ALA A 39 -1.89 -7.85 11.26
C ALA A 39 -0.42 -8.23 11.06
N ALA A 40 -0.03 -9.46 11.42
CA ALA A 40 1.34 -9.94 11.24
C ALA A 40 1.77 -9.96 9.75
N LYS A 41 0.84 -10.34 8.86
CA LYS A 41 1.09 -10.25 7.41
C LYS A 41 1.23 -8.81 6.93
N GLY A 42 0.37 -7.92 7.43
CA GLY A 42 0.44 -6.50 7.11
C GLY A 42 1.78 -5.89 7.53
N GLU A 43 2.27 -6.22 8.72
CA GLU A 43 3.58 -5.80 9.23
C GLU A 43 4.73 -6.30 8.33
N ALA A 44 4.73 -7.58 7.95
CA ALA A 44 5.77 -8.12 7.05
C ALA A 44 5.77 -7.43 5.67
N VAL A 45 4.59 -7.12 5.13
CA VAL A 45 4.46 -6.38 3.86
C VAL A 45 4.97 -4.95 4.02
N PHE A 46 4.67 -4.30 5.15
CA PHE A 46 5.15 -2.96 5.46
C PHE A 46 6.68 -2.92 5.58
N ASP A 47 7.28 -3.87 6.30
CA ASP A 47 8.73 -4.00 6.42
C ASP A 47 9.38 -4.22 5.05
N GLY A 48 8.79 -5.08 4.21
CA GLY A 48 9.22 -5.28 2.83
C GLY A 48 9.14 -4.00 1.99
N PHE A 49 8.10 -3.19 2.16
CA PHE A 49 7.97 -1.88 1.53
C PHE A 49 9.11 -0.94 1.98
N LEU A 50 9.36 -0.81 3.28
CA LEU A 50 10.45 0.03 3.80
C LEU A 50 11.82 -0.46 3.33
N ALA A 51 12.06 -1.77 3.30
CA ALA A 51 13.30 -2.35 2.82
C ALA A 51 13.56 -2.03 1.34
N ARG A 52 12.53 -2.08 0.48
CA ARG A 52 12.64 -1.75 -0.95
C ARG A 52 12.96 -0.28 -1.22
N HIS A 53 12.45 0.64 -0.39
CA HIS A 53 12.52 2.08 -0.63
C HIS A 53 13.52 2.82 0.27
N GLY A 54 14.13 2.12 1.23
CA GLY A 54 15.14 2.67 2.12
C GLY A 54 14.55 3.62 3.17
N LYS A 55 15.29 4.70 3.48
CA LYS A 55 14.95 5.62 4.57
C LYS A 55 13.80 6.55 4.18
N LEU A 56 12.58 6.08 4.40
CA LEU A 56 11.36 6.87 4.27
C LEU A 56 10.92 7.43 5.62
N LYS A 57 10.28 8.59 5.60
CA LYS A 57 9.57 9.18 6.75
C LYS A 57 8.17 9.60 6.33
N HIS A 58 7.17 9.39 7.18
CA HIS A 58 5.86 9.99 6.94
C HIS A 58 5.97 11.52 6.91
N THR A 59 5.19 12.14 6.04
CA THR A 59 4.97 13.58 6.13
C THR A 59 4.08 13.89 7.33
N GLY A 60 4.42 14.92 8.11
CA GLY A 60 3.49 15.53 9.08
C GLY A 60 2.55 16.57 8.45
N GLY A 61 2.67 16.82 7.15
CA GLY A 61 1.90 17.83 6.42
C GLY A 61 0.78 17.24 5.57
N ALA A 62 0.27 18.04 4.63
CA ALA A 62 -0.78 17.59 3.72
C ALA A 62 -0.31 16.42 2.84
N VAL A 63 -1.11 15.35 2.85
CA VAL A 63 -0.97 14.16 2.02
C VAL A 63 -1.58 14.44 0.65
N CYS A 64 -0.73 14.83 -0.30
CA CYS A 64 -1.15 15.22 -1.64
C CYS A 64 -0.19 14.59 -2.67
N PRO A 65 -0.68 13.79 -3.63
CA PRO A 65 0.18 13.14 -4.62
C PRO A 65 0.90 14.15 -5.53
N LEU A 66 0.34 15.34 -5.74
CA LEU A 66 1.01 16.38 -6.54
C LEU A 66 2.30 16.92 -5.90
N ARG A 67 2.53 16.68 -4.60
CA ARG A 67 3.82 17.01 -3.96
C ARG A 67 4.97 16.21 -4.54
N LEU A 68 4.71 15.02 -5.08
CA LEU A 68 5.69 14.22 -5.82
C LEU A 68 6.21 14.94 -7.07
N ALA A 69 5.37 15.78 -7.68
CA ALA A 69 5.72 16.63 -8.82
C ALA A 69 6.23 18.03 -8.38
N GLY A 70 6.63 18.19 -7.11
CA GLY A 70 7.12 19.47 -6.57
C GLY A 70 6.05 20.55 -6.41
N ARG A 71 4.75 20.21 -6.52
CA ARG A 71 3.66 21.18 -6.39
C ARG A 71 3.18 21.31 -4.95
N HIS A 72 2.75 22.51 -4.57
CA HIS A 72 2.13 22.74 -3.28
C HIS A 72 0.65 22.32 -3.26
N CYS A 73 0.22 21.69 -2.16
CA CYS A 73 -1.19 21.40 -1.93
C CYS A 73 -1.95 22.71 -1.67
N ARG A 74 -3.09 22.89 -2.35
CA ARG A 74 -3.98 24.06 -2.20
C ARG A 74 -5.17 23.81 -1.27
N GLY A 75 -5.04 22.86 -0.34
CA GLY A 75 -6.11 22.46 0.58
C GLY A 75 -7.37 22.01 -0.17
N MET A 76 -8.54 22.47 0.25
CA MET A 76 -9.85 22.09 -0.33
C MET A 76 -9.99 22.37 -1.82
N ARG A 77 -9.20 23.29 -2.38
CA ARG A 77 -9.20 23.63 -3.81
C ARG A 77 -8.18 22.83 -4.62
N CYS A 78 -7.45 21.92 -3.98
CA CYS A 78 -6.48 21.07 -4.65
C CYS A 78 -7.20 19.89 -5.32
N VAL A 79 -6.67 19.44 -6.47
CA VAL A 79 -7.16 18.23 -7.14
C VAL A 79 -7.20 17.03 -6.18
N CYS A 80 -6.31 16.98 -5.16
CA CYS A 80 -6.32 15.93 -4.16
C CYS A 80 -7.56 15.84 -3.26
N ASN A 81 -8.40 16.87 -3.26
CA ASN A 81 -9.65 16.91 -2.52
C ASN A 81 -10.89 17.04 -3.42
N MET A 82 -10.71 17.39 -4.69
CA MET A 82 -11.83 17.60 -5.63
C MET A 82 -11.97 16.47 -6.65
N ASP A 83 -10.92 15.71 -6.91
CA ASP A 83 -10.95 14.65 -7.90
C ASP A 83 -11.64 13.41 -7.30
N PRO A 84 -12.75 12.93 -7.90
CA PRO A 84 -13.45 11.72 -7.43
C PRO A 84 -12.54 10.49 -7.36
N LEU A 85 -11.49 10.44 -8.20
CA LEU A 85 -10.49 9.38 -8.15
C LEU A 85 -9.81 9.30 -6.77
N LEU A 86 -9.59 10.44 -6.13
CA LEU A 86 -8.87 10.51 -4.87
C LEU A 86 -9.79 10.33 -3.66
N ALA A 87 -11.10 10.22 -3.89
CA ALA A 87 -12.09 9.85 -2.89
C ALA A 87 -12.14 8.33 -2.65
N VAL A 88 -11.77 7.50 -3.63
CA VAL A 88 -11.67 6.04 -3.42
C VAL A 88 -10.42 5.63 -2.67
N PHE A 89 -9.44 6.54 -2.53
CA PHE A 89 -8.21 6.28 -1.82
C PHE A 89 -8.41 6.34 -0.31
N ASP A 90 -8.31 5.18 0.34
CA ASP A 90 -8.26 5.06 1.80
C ASP A 90 -6.81 5.01 2.30
N HIS A 91 -6.60 5.27 3.59
CA HIS A 91 -5.31 5.18 4.28
C HIS A 91 -4.16 5.83 3.50
N ARG A 92 -4.39 7.06 3.03
CA ARG A 92 -3.44 7.78 2.18
C ARG A 92 -2.23 8.21 2.98
N GLU A 93 -1.05 7.96 2.45
CA GLU A 93 0.21 8.36 3.08
C GLU A 93 1.12 9.03 2.05
N LEU A 94 1.91 10.00 2.51
CA LEU A 94 2.94 10.60 1.70
C LEU A 94 4.27 10.49 2.41
N TRP A 95 5.21 9.85 1.74
CA TRP A 95 6.53 9.50 2.22
C TRP A 95 7.56 10.49 1.73
N ILE A 96 8.46 10.85 2.62
CA ILE A 96 9.57 11.78 2.40
C ILE A 96 10.87 10.99 2.41
N ALA A 97 11.71 11.20 1.40
CA ALA A 97 13.12 10.77 1.39
C ALA A 97 13.99 12.00 1.10
N ASP A 98 15.08 12.15 1.86
CA ASP A 98 16.03 13.27 1.71
C ASP A 98 15.36 14.66 1.69
N GLY A 99 14.35 14.84 2.53
CA GLY A 99 13.60 16.09 2.66
C GLY A 99 12.60 16.38 1.53
N ARG A 100 12.45 15.47 0.55
CA ARG A 100 11.54 15.64 -0.60
C ARG A 100 10.47 14.56 -0.62
N ALA A 101 9.29 14.91 -1.15
CA ALA A 101 8.23 13.94 -1.38
C ALA A 101 8.69 12.87 -2.38
N ALA A 102 8.56 11.62 -1.99
CA ALA A 102 9.20 10.50 -2.64
C ALA A 102 8.18 9.48 -3.16
N ILE A 103 7.22 9.11 -2.33
CA ILE A 103 6.21 8.10 -2.64
C ILE A 103 4.89 8.54 -2.02
N PHE A 104 3.80 8.37 -2.73
CA PHE A 104 2.44 8.44 -2.19
C PHE A 104 1.86 7.03 -2.21
N THR A 105 1.26 6.61 -1.09
CA THR A 105 0.55 5.33 -1.02
C THR A 105 -0.91 5.52 -0.67
N ALA A 106 -1.74 4.61 -1.14
CA ALA A 106 -3.15 4.51 -0.78
C ALA A 106 -3.60 3.04 -0.77
N HIS A 107 -4.57 2.71 0.08
CA HIS A 107 -4.98 1.34 0.35
C HIS A 107 -6.48 1.12 0.20
N PRO A 108 -7.03 1.27 -1.02
CA PRO A 108 -8.47 1.10 -1.23
C PRO A 108 -8.88 -0.36 -1.11
N TYR A 109 -10.08 -0.62 -0.58
CA TYR A 109 -10.70 -1.95 -0.60
C TYR A 109 -11.04 -2.42 -2.02
N GLN A 110 -11.36 -1.47 -2.91
CA GLN A 110 -11.75 -1.74 -4.28
C GLN A 110 -11.25 -0.62 -5.18
N LEU A 111 -10.85 -0.98 -6.40
CA LEU A 111 -10.52 -0.02 -7.44
C LEU A 111 -11.23 -0.43 -8.74
N PRO A 112 -12.41 0.16 -9.02
CA PRO A 112 -13.12 -0.08 -10.28
C PRO A 112 -12.23 0.20 -11.50
N GLY A 113 -12.44 -0.52 -12.61
CA GLY A 113 -11.54 -0.46 -13.77
C GLY A 113 -11.45 0.91 -14.43
N ASP A 114 -12.55 1.67 -14.45
CA ASP A 114 -12.59 3.06 -14.90
C ASP A 114 -11.78 4.00 -13.98
N GLN A 115 -11.83 3.78 -12.67
CA GLN A 115 -11.00 4.51 -11.69
C GLN A 115 -9.52 4.14 -11.82
N ALA A 116 -9.20 2.87 -12.08
CA ALA A 116 -7.83 2.46 -12.38
C ALA A 116 -7.31 3.16 -13.64
N ALA A 117 -8.10 3.22 -14.71
CA ALA A 117 -7.74 3.95 -15.92
C ALA A 117 -7.56 5.46 -15.65
N ALA A 118 -8.47 6.06 -14.88
CA ALA A 118 -8.36 7.47 -14.47
C ALA A 118 -7.09 7.74 -13.64
N LEU A 119 -6.68 6.80 -12.79
CA LEU A 119 -5.42 6.88 -12.03
C LEU A 119 -4.20 6.99 -12.95
N PHE A 120 -4.07 6.09 -13.92
CA PHE A 120 -2.94 6.14 -14.85
C PHE A 120 -2.94 7.41 -15.70
N LEU A 121 -4.13 7.89 -16.11
CA LEU A 121 -4.27 9.16 -16.81
C LEU A 121 -3.86 10.36 -15.94
N PHE A 122 -4.27 10.38 -14.67
CA PHE A 122 -3.87 11.38 -13.69
C PHE A 122 -2.36 11.41 -13.54
N CYS A 123 -1.75 10.24 -13.32
CA CYS A 123 -0.31 10.12 -13.12
C CYS A 123 0.46 10.64 -14.34
N ARG A 124 0.10 10.18 -15.54
CA ARG A 124 0.72 10.63 -16.79
C ARG A 124 0.63 12.14 -16.99
N ARG A 125 -0.52 12.76 -16.70
CA ARG A 125 -0.72 14.21 -16.82
C ARG A 125 0.18 15.01 -15.87
N HIS A 126 0.55 14.42 -14.75
CA HIS A 126 1.31 15.09 -13.69
C HIS A 126 2.78 14.65 -13.62
N GLY A 127 3.27 13.86 -14.59
CA GLY A 127 4.65 13.37 -14.60
C GLY A 127 4.93 12.38 -13.47
N LEU A 128 3.93 11.57 -13.15
CA LEU A 128 3.98 10.52 -12.12
C LEU A 128 3.79 9.15 -12.76
N GLU A 129 4.18 8.12 -12.03
CA GLU A 129 3.93 6.71 -12.32
C GLU A 129 3.12 6.11 -11.18
N ALA A 130 2.32 5.08 -11.50
CA ALA A 130 1.56 4.33 -10.51
C ALA A 130 1.78 2.83 -10.68
N MET A 131 1.81 2.13 -9.56
CA MET A 131 1.78 0.67 -9.48
C MET A 131 0.63 0.26 -8.56
N ILE A 132 -0.04 -0.84 -8.89
CA ILE A 132 -1.10 -1.42 -8.08
C ILE A 132 -0.69 -2.85 -7.75
N SER A 133 -0.72 -3.22 -6.47
CA SER A 133 -0.47 -4.58 -6.00
C SER A 133 -1.57 -5.03 -5.03
N THR A 134 -1.64 -6.33 -4.80
CA THR A 134 -2.51 -6.93 -3.76
C THR A 134 -1.84 -7.01 -2.40
N ASP A 135 -0.55 -6.68 -2.33
CA ASP A 135 0.25 -6.75 -1.12
C ASP A 135 0.14 -5.43 -0.35
N SER A 136 -1.03 -5.25 0.27
CA SER A 136 -1.30 -4.13 1.16
C SER A 136 -0.97 -4.48 2.61
N TRP A 137 -0.41 -3.52 3.35
CA TRP A 137 -0.20 -3.66 4.80
C TRP A 137 -1.42 -3.28 5.65
N TYR A 138 -2.33 -2.49 5.09
CA TYR A 138 -3.63 -2.25 5.72
C TYR A 138 -4.59 -3.39 5.36
N PHE A 139 -5.16 -4.07 6.35
CA PHE A 139 -6.13 -5.16 6.12
C PHE A 139 -5.68 -6.13 5.01
N HIS A 140 -4.50 -6.72 5.19
CA HIS A 140 -3.84 -7.53 4.17
C HIS A 140 -4.76 -8.59 3.54
N GLY A 141 -4.80 -8.62 2.21
CA GLY A 141 -5.67 -9.49 1.42
C GLY A 141 -7.10 -8.95 1.21
N GLN A 142 -7.46 -7.81 1.81
CA GLN A 142 -8.76 -7.14 1.62
C GLN A 142 -8.64 -5.78 0.94
N THR A 143 -7.47 -5.14 1.02
CA THR A 143 -7.19 -3.89 0.31
C THR A 143 -6.07 -4.08 -0.71
N LEU A 144 -6.06 -3.21 -1.71
CA LEU A 144 -4.97 -3.06 -2.65
C LEU A 144 -3.92 -2.13 -2.06
N LEU A 145 -2.70 -2.17 -2.58
CA LEU A 145 -1.70 -1.13 -2.40
C LEU A 145 -1.53 -0.40 -3.72
N ILE A 146 -1.73 0.91 -3.69
CA ILE A 146 -1.39 1.81 -4.79
C ILE A 146 -0.13 2.56 -4.38
N GLU A 147 0.93 2.45 -5.17
CA GLU A 147 2.16 3.23 -5.03
C GLU A 147 2.25 4.24 -6.17
N ILE A 148 2.40 5.53 -5.87
CA ILE A 148 2.61 6.59 -6.85
C ILE A 148 3.98 7.23 -6.62
N THR A 149 4.76 7.38 -7.68
CA THR A 149 6.13 7.93 -7.67
C THR A 149 6.31 8.97 -8.78
N PRO A 150 7.35 9.82 -8.72
CA PRO A 150 7.74 10.63 -9.87
C PRO A 150 8.19 9.74 -11.04
N ALA A 151 7.77 10.03 -12.28
CA ALA A 151 8.09 9.21 -13.45
C ALA A 151 9.60 9.12 -13.77
N ASN A 152 10.38 10.14 -13.37
CA ASN A 152 11.81 10.23 -13.68
C ASN A 152 12.71 9.58 -12.61
N ARG A 153 12.19 8.67 -11.79
CA ARG A 153 12.98 8.04 -10.70
C ARG A 153 13.79 6.81 -11.10
N GLN A 154 13.88 6.50 -12.40
CA GLN A 154 14.77 5.47 -12.92
C GLN A 154 16.23 5.90 -12.73
N GLY A 155 16.85 5.56 -11.60
CA GLY A 155 18.28 5.81 -11.39
C GLY A 155 18.80 5.94 -9.95
N ALA A 156 18.13 5.43 -8.93
CA ALA A 156 18.72 5.30 -7.60
C ALA A 156 18.67 3.83 -7.16
N VAL A 157 19.64 3.06 -7.66
CA VAL A 157 20.08 1.78 -7.09
C VAL A 157 21.34 2.05 -6.29
#